data_AF-A0A7X5DYU8-F1
#
_entry.id   AF-A0A7X5DYU8-F1
#
_cell.length_a   1.000
_cell.length_b   1.000
_cell.length_c   1.000
_cell.angle_alpha   90.00
_cell.angle_beta   90.00
_cell.angle_gamma   90.00
#
_symmetry.space_group_name_H-M   'P 1'
#
loop_
_entity.id
_entity.type
_entity.pdbx_description
1 polymer ?
#
loop_
_entity_poly.entity_id
_entity_poly.type
_entity_poly.pdbx_seq_one_letter_code
_entity_poly.pdbx_strand_id
1 'polypeptide(L)'
;MSDCICGYKKLWDRNIFLMIYEGEKMITYEWVQELQKISPPDRLRLLAKEDSLMQSCELILLSLNTVNHVIQEQTACDYFYYIFKDESVLWLIEESMCVPMPKDLFYHAMAVLDVSKLIYRFPCARKFEIPDPYAHQLRLNSWGRELVAKTSGHMSAKAASQIKGCFEQYFLTNLSTYSDLTQRLLDKIDSSAAKKIFQLNAAVELKLLS
;
A
#
# COMPACT_ATOMS: atom_id res chain seq x y z
N MET A 1 -6.90 -43.16 -20.23
CA MET A 1 -8.21 -42.50 -20.34
C MET A 1 -8.53 -41.98 -18.94
N SER A 2 -8.50 -40.70 -18.62
CA SER A 2 -8.65 -39.49 -19.44
C SER A 2 -7.82 -38.33 -18.87
N ASP A 3 -6.84 -37.88 -19.66
CA ASP A 3 -6.58 -36.50 -20.08
C ASP A 3 -6.49 -35.38 -19.03
N CYS A 4 -5.26 -35.14 -18.60
CA CYS A 4 -4.71 -33.80 -18.33
C CYS A 4 -4.89 -32.89 -19.56
N ILE A 5 -5.93 -32.04 -19.60
CA ILE A 5 -6.03 -30.97 -20.58
C ILE A 5 -6.56 -29.68 -19.93
N CYS A 6 -5.63 -28.75 -19.73
CA CYS A 6 -5.74 -27.37 -20.19
C CYS A 6 -7.08 -26.64 -19.92
N GLY A 7 -7.29 -26.20 -18.68
CA GLY A 7 -8.36 -25.26 -18.32
C GLY A 7 -7.88 -23.93 -17.72
N TYR A 8 -6.59 -23.75 -17.49
CA TYR A 8 -5.99 -22.60 -16.79
C TYR A 8 -6.00 -21.27 -17.57
N LYS A 9 -6.70 -21.17 -18.72
CA LYS A 9 -6.33 -20.15 -19.72
C LYS A 9 -7.31 -19.03 -20.02
N LYS A 10 -8.50 -18.90 -19.39
CA LYS A 10 -9.50 -17.93 -19.91
C LYS A 10 -10.43 -17.15 -18.95
N LEU A 11 -10.13 -17.05 -17.65
CA LEU A 11 -10.91 -16.20 -16.73
C LEU A 11 -10.08 -15.24 -15.85
N TRP A 12 -8.81 -15.04 -16.19
CA TRP A 12 -7.85 -14.21 -15.43
C TRP A 12 -7.84 -12.73 -15.83
N ASP A 13 -8.82 -12.29 -16.62
CA ASP A 13 -8.98 -10.88 -16.96
C ASP A 13 -9.96 -10.23 -15.98
N ARG A 14 -9.41 -9.56 -14.96
CA ARG A 14 -9.98 -8.47 -14.14
C ARG A 14 -10.42 -8.70 -12.70
N ASN A 15 -10.13 -9.81 -12.04
CA ASN A 15 -10.27 -9.88 -10.57
C ASN A 15 -9.14 -10.71 -9.97
N ILE A 16 -8.21 -10.05 -9.27
CA ILE A 16 -7.19 -10.72 -8.45
C ILE A 16 -7.93 -11.40 -7.30
N PHE A 17 -8.26 -12.68 -7.48
CA PHE A 17 -8.66 -13.56 -6.39
C PHE A 17 -7.39 -13.92 -5.64
N LEU A 18 -7.28 -13.37 -4.44
CA LEU A 18 -6.25 -13.71 -3.49
C LEU A 18 -6.39 -15.17 -3.12
N MET A 19 -5.44 -16.05 -3.45
CA MET A 19 -5.40 -17.35 -2.78
C MET A 19 -4.89 -17.09 -1.36
N ILE A 20 -5.81 -16.86 -0.40
CA ILE A 20 -5.46 -16.89 1.01
C ILE A 20 -5.21 -18.36 1.36
N TYR A 21 -3.93 -18.70 1.52
CA TYR A 21 -3.46 -20.05 1.78
C TYR A 21 -3.54 -20.33 3.29
N GLU A 22 -4.74 -20.64 3.77
CA GLU A 22 -4.93 -21.41 5.01
C GLU A 22 -5.96 -22.50 4.72
N GLY A 23 -5.48 -23.70 4.35
CA GLY A 23 -6.29 -24.92 4.30
C GLY A 23 -7.54 -24.86 3.41
N GLU A 24 -7.38 -25.16 2.12
CA GLU A 24 -8.43 -25.71 1.24
C GLU A 24 -9.68 -24.86 0.90
N LYS A 25 -9.75 -23.57 1.23
CA LYS A 25 -10.87 -22.73 0.74
C LYS A 25 -10.49 -21.92 -0.49
N MET A 26 -10.91 -22.40 -1.67
CA MET A 26 -10.96 -21.56 -2.87
C MET A 26 -11.81 -20.31 -2.57
N ILE A 27 -11.28 -19.14 -2.91
CA ILE A 27 -12.09 -17.93 -2.90
C ILE A 27 -13.08 -18.03 -4.06
N THR A 28 -14.35 -18.26 -3.74
CA THR A 28 -15.43 -18.32 -4.71
C THR A 28 -15.97 -16.92 -4.98
N TYR A 29 -16.61 -16.74 -6.14
CA TYR A 29 -17.36 -15.51 -6.44
C TYR A 29 -18.40 -15.20 -5.35
N GLU A 30 -19.10 -16.23 -4.86
CA GLU A 30 -20.07 -16.14 -3.78
C GLU A 30 -19.45 -15.59 -2.49
N TRP A 31 -18.27 -16.09 -2.11
CA TRP A 31 -17.57 -15.58 -0.92
C TRP A 31 -17.19 -14.10 -1.06
N VAL A 32 -16.76 -13.67 -2.25
CA VAL A 32 -16.50 -12.25 -2.52
C VAL A 32 -17.78 -11.41 -2.40
N GLN A 33 -18.91 -11.91 -2.90
CA GLN A 33 -20.21 -11.24 -2.75
C GLN A 33 -20.62 -11.13 -1.27
N GLU A 34 -20.41 -12.18 -0.46
CA GLU A 34 -20.70 -12.11 0.97
C GLU A 34 -19.78 -11.13 1.70
N LEU A 35 -18.48 -11.11 1.40
CA LEU A 35 -17.57 -10.10 1.93
C LEU A 35 -18.03 -8.68 1.58
N GLN A 36 -18.55 -8.46 0.37
CA GLN A 36 -19.02 -7.14 -0.05
C GLN A 36 -20.15 -6.59 0.83
N LYS A 37 -20.91 -7.44 1.52
CA LYS A 37 -21.97 -7.04 2.46
C LYS A 37 -21.42 -6.59 3.83
N ILE A 38 -20.16 -6.90 4.13
CA ILE A 38 -19.48 -6.55 5.37
C ILE A 38 -18.77 -5.20 5.19
N SER A 39 -18.74 -4.36 6.22
CA SER A 39 -18.02 -3.08 6.18
C SER A 39 -16.50 -3.29 6.03
N PRO A 40 -15.75 -2.37 5.38
CA PRO A 40 -14.30 -2.52 5.23
C PRO A 40 -13.52 -2.75 6.55
N PRO A 41 -13.80 -2.04 7.66
CA PRO A 41 -13.17 -2.34 8.95
C PRO A 41 -13.51 -3.74 9.49
N ASP A 42 -14.74 -4.21 9.31
CA ASP A 42 -15.14 -5.52 9.80
C ASP A 42 -14.58 -6.66 8.93
N ARG A 43 -14.34 -6.42 7.63
CA ARG A 43 -13.60 -7.37 6.78
C ARG A 43 -12.17 -7.57 7.29
N LEU A 44 -11.50 -6.49 7.68
CA LEU A 44 -10.15 -6.59 8.26
C LEU A 44 -10.18 -7.47 9.52
N ARG A 45 -11.10 -7.21 10.45
CA ARG A 45 -11.26 -8.03 11.68
C ARG A 45 -11.56 -9.50 11.39
N LEU A 46 -12.33 -9.77 10.33
CA LEU A 46 -12.67 -11.13 9.91
C LEU A 46 -11.46 -11.86 9.30
N LEU A 47 -10.64 -11.16 8.53
CA LEU A 47 -9.54 -11.73 7.75
C LEU A 47 -8.21 -11.77 8.51
N ALA A 48 -7.94 -10.79 9.37
CA ALA A 48 -6.72 -10.71 10.19
C ALA A 48 -6.97 -11.23 11.62
N LYS A 49 -7.22 -12.53 11.75
CA LYS A 49 -7.55 -13.15 13.05
C LYS A 49 -6.35 -13.34 13.96
N GLU A 50 -5.17 -13.53 13.38
CA GLU A 50 -3.93 -13.65 14.12
C GLU A 50 -3.43 -12.28 14.55
N ASP A 51 -3.01 -12.14 15.82
CA ASP A 51 -2.53 -10.87 16.36
C ASP A 51 -1.35 -10.30 15.57
N SER A 52 -0.44 -11.17 15.11
CA SER A 52 0.71 -10.78 14.27
C SER A 52 0.29 -10.20 12.92
N LEU A 53 -0.74 -10.78 12.29
CA LEU A 53 -1.28 -10.33 11.02
C LEU A 53 -2.04 -9.01 11.19
N MET A 54 -2.86 -8.88 12.25
CA MET A 54 -3.54 -7.63 12.58
C MET A 54 -2.52 -6.51 12.83
N GLN A 55 -1.51 -6.74 13.67
CA GLN A 55 -0.45 -5.77 13.94
C GLN A 55 0.29 -5.34 12.67
N SER A 56 0.55 -6.28 11.75
CA SER A 56 1.18 -5.97 10.47
C SER A 56 0.28 -5.11 9.57
N CYS A 57 -1.02 -5.41 9.52
CA CYS A 57 -2.01 -4.57 8.84
C CYS A 57 -2.04 -3.15 9.42
N GLU A 58 -2.01 -3.04 10.75
CA GLU A 58 -2.02 -1.76 11.43
C GLU A 58 -0.77 -0.92 11.13
N LEU A 59 0.42 -1.54 11.15
CA LEU A 59 1.68 -0.87 10.80
C LEU A 59 1.67 -0.35 9.37
N ILE A 60 1.14 -1.12 8.42
CA ILE A 60 1.00 -0.67 7.03
C ILE A 60 0.05 0.54 6.96
N LEU A 61 -1.13 0.46 7.58
CA LEU A 61 -2.10 1.55 7.58
C LEU A 61 -1.52 2.83 8.20
N LEU A 62 -0.80 2.71 9.32
CA LEU A 62 -0.10 3.82 9.97
C LEU A 62 0.97 4.42 9.05
N SER A 63 1.81 3.60 8.42
CA SER A 63 2.83 4.06 7.48
C SER A 63 2.24 4.83 6.31
N LEU A 64 1.20 4.30 5.67
CA LEU A 64 0.51 5.00 4.58
C LEU A 64 -0.13 6.32 5.04
N ASN A 65 -0.68 6.36 6.26
CA ASN A 65 -1.25 7.57 6.82
C ASN A 65 -0.18 8.63 7.10
N THR A 66 0.91 8.21 7.76
CA THR A 66 2.04 9.06 8.14
C THR A 66 2.68 9.71 6.92
N VAL A 67 2.92 8.95 5.85
CA VAL A 67 3.52 9.50 4.62
C VAL A 67 2.70 10.66 4.09
N ASN A 68 1.37 10.51 4.01
CA ASN A 68 0.50 11.58 3.56
C ASN A 68 0.58 12.80 4.49
N HIS A 69 0.43 12.62 5.81
CA HIS A 69 0.44 13.73 6.74
C HIS A 69 1.76 14.50 6.73
N VAL A 70 2.90 13.81 6.75
CA VAL A 70 4.22 14.46 6.72
C VAL A 70 4.40 15.25 5.43
N ILE A 71 4.03 14.69 4.27
CA ILE A 71 4.13 15.44 3.00
C ILE A 71 3.21 16.66 3.01
N GLN A 72 1.96 16.51 3.46
CA GLN A 72 0.99 17.62 3.53
C GLN A 72 1.48 18.73 4.47
N GLU A 73 1.99 18.37 5.66
CA GLU A 73 2.56 19.30 6.63
C GLU A 73 3.79 20.04 6.07
N GLN A 74 4.68 19.35 5.35
CA GLN A 74 5.94 19.92 4.86
C GLN A 74 5.82 20.69 3.53
N THR A 75 4.81 20.37 2.71
CA THR A 75 4.62 20.98 1.37
C THR A 75 3.43 21.93 1.29
N ALA A 76 2.60 22.02 2.33
CA ALA A 76 1.34 22.78 2.35
C ALA A 76 0.40 22.41 1.17
N CYS A 77 0.46 21.16 0.72
CA CYS A 77 -0.36 20.62 -0.37
C CYS A 77 -1.32 19.58 0.17
N ASP A 78 -2.64 19.74 -0.04
CA ASP A 78 -3.66 18.81 0.46
C ASP A 78 -3.79 17.51 -0.38
N TYR A 79 -2.90 17.28 -1.34
CA TYR A 79 -2.96 16.10 -2.20
C TYR A 79 -2.56 14.82 -1.46
N PHE A 80 -3.33 13.74 -1.66
CA PHE A 80 -2.99 12.41 -1.15
C PHE A 80 -2.16 11.65 -2.19
N TYR A 81 -0.84 11.70 -2.03
CA TYR A 81 0.10 11.01 -2.90
C TYR A 81 -0.06 9.49 -2.84
N TYR A 82 0.34 8.83 -3.92
CA TYR A 82 0.51 7.39 -3.93
C TYR A 82 1.95 7.04 -3.62
N ILE A 83 2.14 5.96 -2.87
CA ILE A 83 3.45 5.34 -2.68
C ILE A 83 3.67 4.38 -3.85
N PHE A 84 4.88 4.38 -4.38
CA PHE A 84 5.29 3.47 -5.44
C PHE A 84 5.99 2.25 -4.87
N LYS A 85 5.48 1.07 -5.23
CA LYS A 85 5.94 -0.24 -4.77
C LYS A 85 5.68 -0.51 -3.29
N ASP A 86 5.42 -1.78 -2.99
CA ASP A 86 5.14 -2.19 -1.61
C ASP A 86 6.40 -2.13 -0.74
N GLU A 87 7.58 -2.32 -1.35
CA GLU A 87 8.88 -2.28 -0.66
C GLU A 87 9.18 -0.92 -0.03
N SER A 88 8.66 0.18 -0.57
CA SER A 88 8.78 1.50 0.07
C SER A 88 8.06 1.53 1.44
N VAL A 89 6.90 0.88 1.54
CA VAL A 89 6.16 0.78 2.82
C VAL A 89 6.88 -0.15 3.79
N LEU A 90 7.36 -1.29 3.31
CA LEU A 90 8.13 -2.23 4.12
C LEU A 90 9.38 -1.57 4.68
N TRP A 91 10.16 -0.86 3.85
CA TRP A 91 11.34 -0.12 4.27
C TRP A 91 11.02 0.86 5.41
N LEU A 92 9.95 1.65 5.27
CA LEU A 92 9.58 2.61 6.31
C LEU A 92 9.24 1.91 7.63
N ILE A 93 8.53 0.78 7.58
CA ILE A 93 8.20 0.01 8.80
C ILE A 93 9.48 -0.52 9.46
N GLU A 94 10.35 -1.16 8.70
CA GLU A 94 11.58 -1.78 9.22
C GLU A 94 12.54 -0.73 9.80
N GLU A 95 12.71 0.40 9.11
CA GLU A 95 13.55 1.50 9.56
C GLU A 95 12.98 2.16 10.83
N SER A 96 11.66 2.35 10.90
CA SER A 96 11.00 2.97 12.05
C SER A 96 10.99 2.09 13.30
N MET A 97 10.86 0.77 13.10
CA MET A 97 10.77 -0.20 14.21
C MET A 97 12.13 -0.78 14.61
N CYS A 98 13.17 -0.55 13.79
CA CYS A 98 14.50 -1.16 13.93
C CYS A 98 14.46 -2.70 14.00
N VAL A 99 13.44 -3.31 13.37
CA VAL A 99 13.22 -4.76 13.35
C VAL A 99 12.72 -5.16 11.96
N PRO A 100 13.35 -6.16 11.31
CA PRO A 100 12.86 -6.69 10.05
C PRO A 100 11.47 -7.31 10.18
N MET A 101 10.59 -7.06 9.22
CA MET A 101 9.28 -7.70 9.14
C MET A 101 9.38 -8.91 8.20
N PRO A 102 8.89 -10.11 8.60
CA PRO A 102 8.85 -11.25 7.69
C PRO A 102 8.07 -10.91 6.41
N LYS A 103 8.70 -11.09 5.24
CA LYS A 103 8.11 -10.70 3.95
C LYS A 103 6.77 -11.37 3.68
N ASP A 104 6.63 -12.65 4.00
CA ASP A 104 5.38 -13.39 3.79
C ASP A 104 4.24 -12.79 4.64
N LEU A 105 4.55 -12.38 5.87
CA LEU A 105 3.59 -11.72 6.76
C LEU A 105 3.22 -10.33 6.23
N PHE A 106 4.19 -9.56 5.76
CA PHE A 106 3.95 -8.25 5.13
C PHE A 106 3.04 -8.37 3.91
N TYR A 107 3.35 -9.28 2.98
CA TYR A 107 2.55 -9.48 1.78
C TYR A 107 1.17 -10.05 2.09
N HIS A 108 1.04 -10.93 3.10
CA HIS A 108 -0.27 -11.38 3.58
C HIS A 108 -1.10 -10.20 4.12
N ALA A 109 -0.51 -9.35 4.96
CA ALA A 109 -1.18 -8.16 5.50
C ALA A 109 -1.60 -7.19 4.40
N MET A 110 -0.71 -6.87 3.45
CA MET A 110 -1.01 -6.06 2.26
C MET A 110 -2.22 -6.58 1.49
N ALA A 111 -2.28 -7.89 1.33
CA ALA A 111 -3.34 -8.56 0.60
C ALA A 111 -4.68 -8.51 1.35
N VAL A 112 -4.67 -8.74 2.66
CA VAL A 112 -5.84 -8.57 3.53
C VAL A 112 -6.37 -7.13 3.45
N LEU A 113 -5.49 -6.12 3.47
CA LEU A 113 -5.89 -4.72 3.37
C LEU A 113 -6.54 -4.35 2.04
N ASP A 114 -6.05 -4.91 0.92
CA ASP A 114 -6.65 -4.72 -0.41
C ASP A 114 -8.03 -5.41 -0.52
N VAL A 115 -8.16 -6.64 -0.05
CA VAL A 115 -9.45 -7.37 -0.03
C VAL A 115 -10.46 -6.69 0.89
N SER A 116 -9.99 -6.18 2.03
CA SER A 116 -10.80 -5.40 2.95
C SER A 116 -11.22 -4.06 2.36
N LYS A 117 -10.61 -3.60 1.26
CA LYS A 117 -10.84 -2.30 0.64
C LYS A 117 -10.55 -1.16 1.61
N LEU A 118 -9.39 -1.21 2.26
CA LEU A 118 -8.86 -0.11 3.10
C LEU A 118 -7.76 0.70 2.37
N ILE A 119 -7.16 0.10 1.33
CA ILE A 119 -6.18 0.75 0.46
C ILE A 119 -6.68 0.76 -0.98
N TYR A 120 -6.24 1.76 -1.73
CA TYR A 120 -6.20 1.67 -3.19
C TYR A 120 -4.86 1.07 -3.59
N ARG A 121 -4.90 0.09 -4.50
CA ARG A 121 -3.71 -0.50 -5.13
C ARG A 121 -4.03 -0.74 -6.59
N PHE A 122 -3.32 -0.10 -7.50
CA PHE A 122 -3.62 -0.22 -8.92
C PHE A 122 -2.38 -0.08 -9.81
N PRO A 123 -2.41 -0.66 -11.02
CA PRO A 123 -1.29 -0.60 -11.95
C PRO A 123 -0.98 0.83 -12.37
N CYS A 124 0.30 1.20 -12.37
CA CYS A 124 0.77 2.54 -12.74
C CYS A 124 1.71 2.54 -13.95
N ALA A 125 2.07 1.36 -14.48
CA ALA A 125 3.12 1.20 -15.49
C ALA A 125 2.96 2.10 -16.73
N ARG A 126 1.75 2.17 -17.29
CA ARG A 126 1.48 2.97 -18.50
C ARG A 126 1.59 4.47 -18.26
N LYS A 127 1.12 4.95 -17.10
CA LYS A 127 1.10 6.39 -16.76
C LYS A 127 2.52 6.94 -16.59
N PHE A 128 3.42 6.12 -16.08
CA PHE A 128 4.81 6.51 -15.74
C PHE A 128 5.87 5.85 -16.62
N GLU A 129 5.48 5.20 -17.72
CA GLU A 129 6.38 4.49 -18.64
C GLU A 129 7.31 3.48 -17.95
N ILE A 130 6.81 2.80 -16.91
CA ILE A 130 7.60 1.83 -16.15
C ILE A 130 7.66 0.53 -16.95
N PRO A 131 8.86 -0.07 -17.17
CA PRO A 131 9.00 -1.29 -17.97
C PRO A 131 8.24 -2.50 -17.39
N ASP A 132 8.11 -2.56 -16.07
CA ASP A 132 7.37 -3.62 -15.39
C ASP A 132 5.85 -3.35 -15.47
N PRO A 133 5.08 -4.15 -16.23
CA PRO A 133 3.64 -3.97 -16.36
C PRO A 133 2.87 -4.27 -15.06
N TYR A 134 3.50 -4.93 -14.10
CA TYR A 134 2.94 -5.25 -12.78
C TYR A 134 3.35 -4.22 -11.71
N ALA A 135 3.92 -3.09 -12.11
CA ALA A 135 4.17 -1.97 -11.21
C ALA A 135 2.85 -1.40 -10.67
N HIS A 136 2.70 -1.38 -9.34
CA HIS A 136 1.54 -0.83 -8.66
C HIS A 136 1.92 0.39 -7.83
N GLN A 137 0.94 1.27 -7.64
CA GLN A 137 0.98 2.34 -6.66
C GLN A 137 -0.14 2.16 -5.65
N LEU A 138 0.07 2.61 -4.42
CA LEU A 138 -0.86 2.41 -3.32
C LEU A 138 -1.02 3.63 -2.42
N ARG A 139 -2.20 3.78 -1.82
CA ARG A 139 -2.49 4.77 -0.77
C ARG A 139 -3.70 4.34 0.06
N LEU A 140 -3.93 4.97 1.21
CA LEU A 140 -5.18 4.82 1.94
C LEU A 140 -6.37 5.34 1.12
N ASN A 141 -7.47 4.59 1.13
CA ASN A 141 -8.75 5.12 0.68
C ASN A 141 -9.50 5.83 1.83
N SER A 142 -10.74 6.25 1.59
CA SER A 142 -11.54 6.95 2.61
C SER A 142 -11.77 6.11 3.87
N TRP A 143 -12.07 4.81 3.71
CA TRP A 143 -12.26 3.89 4.83
C TRP A 143 -10.97 3.63 5.61
N GLY A 144 -9.84 3.46 4.92
CA GLY A 144 -8.54 3.30 5.57
C GLY A 144 -8.16 4.52 6.41
N ARG A 145 -8.37 5.73 5.90
CA ARG A 145 -8.15 6.98 6.66
C ARG A 145 -9.08 7.10 7.86
N GLU A 146 -10.37 6.81 7.67
CA GLU A 146 -11.36 6.86 8.75
C GLU A 146 -11.04 5.85 9.84
N LEU A 147 -10.60 4.64 9.46
CA LEU A 147 -10.18 3.61 10.40
C LEU A 147 -9.02 4.12 11.24
N VAL A 148 -7.91 4.54 10.62
CA VAL A 148 -6.72 5.06 11.34
C VAL A 148 -7.10 6.25 12.24
N ALA A 149 -7.94 7.16 11.78
CA ALA A 149 -8.39 8.30 12.57
C ALA A 149 -9.17 7.85 13.83
N LYS A 150 -10.07 6.87 13.71
CA LYS A 150 -10.89 6.35 14.81
C LYS A 150 -10.15 5.39 15.75
N THR A 151 -9.22 4.60 15.23
CA THR A 151 -8.44 3.61 15.99
C THR A 151 -7.09 4.12 16.44
N SER A 152 -6.78 5.40 16.25
CA SER A 152 -5.56 6.04 16.77
C SER A 152 -5.39 5.90 18.30
N GLY A 153 -6.45 5.54 19.04
CA GLY A 153 -6.37 5.13 20.46
C GLY A 153 -6.12 3.63 20.73
N HIS A 154 -6.29 2.76 19.74
CA HIS A 154 -6.05 1.30 19.83
C HIS A 154 -4.78 0.85 19.11
N MET A 155 -4.44 1.50 18.00
CA MET A 155 -3.14 1.37 17.33
C MET A 155 -2.06 1.96 18.24
N SER A 156 -0.93 1.27 18.36
CA SER A 156 0.15 1.68 19.26
C SER A 156 0.59 3.13 18.98
N ALA A 157 0.22 4.07 19.87
CA ALA A 157 0.63 5.47 19.78
C ALA A 157 2.15 5.62 19.69
N LYS A 158 2.88 4.70 20.32
CA LYS A 158 4.34 4.59 20.21
C LYS A 158 4.77 4.28 18.77
N ALA A 159 4.17 3.28 18.13
CA ALA A 159 4.49 2.93 16.74
C ALA A 159 4.18 4.09 15.79
N ALA A 160 3.02 4.74 15.95
CA ALA A 160 2.66 5.92 15.16
C ALA A 160 3.70 7.04 15.30
N SER A 161 4.11 7.35 16.53
CA SER A 161 5.14 8.36 16.80
C SER A 161 6.51 7.99 16.22
N GLN A 162 6.91 6.72 16.28
CA GLN A 162 8.18 6.24 15.72
C GLN A 162 8.19 6.36 14.19
N ILE A 163 7.11 5.92 13.54
CA ILE A 163 6.99 6.01 12.07
C ILE A 163 6.98 7.47 11.61
N LYS A 164 6.24 8.34 12.32
CA LYS A 164 6.23 9.78 12.02
C LYS A 164 7.63 10.38 12.12
N GLY A 165 8.30 10.21 13.26
CA GLY A 165 9.64 10.78 13.47
C GLY A 165 10.68 10.25 12.48
N CYS A 166 10.62 8.95 12.15
CA CYS A 166 11.50 8.35 11.14
C CYS A 166 11.29 9.01 9.76
N PHE A 167 10.04 9.08 9.30
CA PHE A 167 9.77 9.63 7.98
C PHE A 167 10.01 11.14 7.90
N GLU A 168 9.67 11.91 8.94
CA GLU A 168 9.97 13.35 9.00
C GLU A 168 11.47 13.61 8.84
N GLN A 169 12.30 12.90 9.59
CA GLN A 169 13.76 13.03 9.49
C GLN A 169 14.27 12.62 8.11
N TYR A 170 13.74 11.53 7.56
CA TYR A 170 14.11 11.08 6.21
C TYR A 170 13.70 12.08 5.13
N PHE A 171 12.49 12.64 5.25
CA PHE A 171 11.96 13.65 4.34
C PHE A 171 12.83 14.90 4.36
N LEU A 172 13.18 15.42 5.54
CA LEU A 172 14.03 16.61 5.68
C LEU A 172 15.44 16.37 5.13
N THR A 173 15.99 15.16 5.32
CA THR A 173 17.30 14.78 4.75
C THR A 173 17.27 14.76 3.21
N ASN A 174 16.11 14.45 2.63
CA ASN A 174 15.90 14.36 1.18
C ASN A 174 14.98 15.47 0.64
N LEU A 175 14.94 16.63 1.32
CA LEU A 175 13.95 17.67 1.10
C LEU A 175 13.93 18.17 -0.36
N SER A 176 15.10 18.34 -0.97
CA SER A 176 15.22 18.78 -2.37
C SER A 176 14.57 17.78 -3.33
N THR A 177 14.86 16.49 -3.16
CA THR A 177 14.28 15.42 -3.98
C THR A 177 12.77 15.35 -3.82
N TYR A 178 12.26 15.40 -2.59
CA TYR A 178 10.81 15.34 -2.33
C TYR A 178 10.08 16.59 -2.79
N SER A 179 10.66 17.78 -2.65
CA SER A 179 10.07 19.03 -3.14
C SER A 179 9.89 18.98 -4.65
N ASP A 180 10.95 18.58 -5.38
CA ASP A 180 10.89 18.41 -6.83
C ASP A 180 9.89 17.33 -7.24
N LEU A 181 9.86 16.21 -6.52
CA LEU A 181 8.98 15.09 -6.82
C LEU A 181 7.51 15.47 -6.62
N THR A 182 7.17 16.05 -5.47
CA THR A 182 5.79 16.44 -5.12
C THR A 182 5.24 17.50 -6.06
N GLN A 183 6.05 18.49 -6.46
CA GLN A 183 5.66 19.50 -7.44
C GLN A 183 5.34 18.86 -8.81
N ARG A 184 6.25 18.03 -9.33
CA ARG A 184 6.07 17.38 -10.65
C ARG A 184 4.89 16.44 -10.70
N LEU A 185 4.57 15.80 -9.58
CA LEU A 185 3.45 14.87 -9.47
C LEU A 185 2.08 15.55 -9.52
N LEU A 186 2.01 16.87 -9.31
CA LEU A 186 0.80 17.68 -9.45
C LEU A 186 0.58 18.17 -10.89
N ASP A 187 1.63 18.19 -11.70
CA ASP A 187 1.57 18.61 -13.10
C ASP A 187 1.08 17.48 -14.03
N LYS A 188 0.80 17.83 -15.28
CA LYS A 188 0.51 16.85 -16.33
C LYS A 188 1.75 15.97 -16.56
N ILE A 189 1.57 14.66 -16.42
CA ILE A 189 2.65 13.69 -16.64
C ILE A 189 2.74 13.34 -18.12
N ASP A 190 3.77 13.88 -18.77
CA ASP A 190 4.25 13.43 -20.08
C ASP A 190 5.50 12.54 -19.94
N SER A 191 6.05 12.06 -21.06
CA SER A 191 7.23 11.17 -21.07
C SER A 191 8.47 11.80 -20.42
N SER A 192 8.64 13.12 -20.50
CA SER A 192 9.76 13.82 -19.88
C SER A 192 9.59 13.87 -18.36
N ALA A 193 8.38 14.24 -17.91
CA ALA A 193 8.02 14.23 -16.51
C ALA A 193 8.13 12.83 -15.90
N ALA A 194 7.62 11.80 -16.58
CA ALA A 194 7.70 10.40 -16.15
C ALA A 194 9.16 9.95 -15.94
N LYS A 195 10.05 10.23 -16.90
CA LYS A 195 11.50 9.94 -16.76
C LYS A 195 12.12 10.65 -15.57
N LYS A 196 11.79 11.93 -15.36
CA LYS A 196 12.34 12.69 -14.23
C LYS A 196 11.81 12.21 -12.89
N ILE A 197 10.52 11.87 -12.80
CA ILE A 197 9.91 11.25 -11.62
C ILE A 197 10.61 9.94 -11.29
N PHE A 198 10.87 9.10 -12.30
CA PHE A 198 11.58 7.83 -12.09
C PHE A 198 13.02 8.04 -11.58
N GLN A 199 13.74 9.04 -12.10
CA GLN A 199 15.08 9.41 -11.61
C GLN A 199 15.04 9.89 -10.16
N LEU A 200 14.08 10.73 -9.78
CA LEU A 200 13.91 11.21 -8.41
C LEU A 200 13.56 10.06 -7.46
N ASN A 201 12.66 9.17 -7.87
CA ASN A 201 12.32 7.95 -7.12
C ASN A 201 13.48 6.96 -6.99
N ALA A 202 14.46 6.99 -7.89
CA ALA A 202 15.66 6.16 -7.76
C ALA A 202 16.63 6.69 -6.68
N ALA A 203 16.48 7.95 -6.26
CA ALA A 203 17.33 8.60 -5.26
C ALA A 203 16.77 8.49 -3.83
N VAL A 204 15.57 7.91 -3.65
CA VAL A 204 14.92 7.76 -2.34
C VAL A 204 14.34 6.35 -2.17
N GLU A 205 14.25 5.89 -0.93
CA GLU A 205 13.70 4.59 -0.57
C GLU A 205 12.18 4.60 -0.54
N LEU A 206 11.59 5.68 0.00
CA LEU A 206 10.15 5.88 -0.04
C LEU A 206 9.74 6.64 -1.31
N LYS A 207 9.23 5.90 -2.28
CA LYS A 207 8.96 6.40 -3.63
C LYS A 207 7.53 6.91 -3.74
N LEU A 208 7.31 7.99 -4.50
CA LEU A 208 6.00 8.61 -4.68
C LEU A 208 5.56 8.66 -6.14
N LEU A 209 4.26 8.57 -6.34
CA LEU A 209 3.53 8.78 -7.60
C LEU A 209 2.23 9.55 -7.33
N SER A 210 1.49 9.86 -8.40
CA SER A 210 0.19 10.53 -8.35
C SER A 210 -0.93 9.74 -8.99
#